data_AF-A0A352YX35-F1
#
_entry.id   AF-A0A352YX35-F1
#
_cell.length_a   1.000
_cell.length_b   1.000
_cell.length_c   1.000
_cell.angle_alpha   90.00
_cell.angle_beta   90.00
_cell.angle_gamma   90.00
#
_symmetry.space_group_name_H-M   'P 1'
#
loop_
_entity.id
_entity.type
_entity.pdbx_description
1 polymer ?
#
loop_
_entity_poly.entity_id
_entity_poly.type
_entity_poly.pdbx_seq_one_letter_code
_entity_poly.pdbx_strand_id
1 'polypeptide(L)' 'MLTKDQHCLESILEAIDRIMEYTSGIKSADDLNNDYRNFDATMMNFVVIGEMIDKISDEFKKKHSEIEWVKSKDSGI' A
#
# COMPACT_ATOMS: atom_id res chain seq x y z
N MET A 1 10.98 0.85 -20.21
CA MET A 1 9.82 1.67 -19.84
C MET A 1 8.62 0.87 -19.31
N LEU A 2 8.62 -0.47 -19.33
CA LEU A 2 7.71 -1.32 -18.54
C LEU A 2 8.09 -1.42 -17.03
N THR A 3 9.21 -0.84 -16.63
CA THR A 3 9.88 -1.14 -15.36
C THR A 3 9.29 -0.41 -14.16
N LYS A 4 8.90 0.86 -14.30
CA LYS A 4 8.48 1.68 -13.15
C LYS A 4 7.16 1.20 -12.54
N ASP A 5 6.11 1.08 -13.34
CA ASP A 5 4.78 0.69 -12.84
C ASP A 5 4.82 -0.75 -12.30
N GLN A 6 5.55 -1.64 -12.99
CA GLN A 6 5.78 -3.00 -12.50
C GLN A 6 6.47 -3.01 -11.12
N HIS A 7 7.53 -2.24 -10.93
CA HIS A 7 8.19 -2.14 -9.62
C HIS A 7 7.28 -1.55 -8.53
N CYS A 8 6.40 -0.60 -8.87
CA CYS A 8 5.42 -0.08 -7.92
C CYS A 8 4.44 -1.18 -7.49
N LEU A 9 3.93 -1.98 -8.44
CA LEU A 9 3.04 -3.10 -8.14
C LEU A 9 3.72 -4.20 -7.33
N GLU A 10 4.96 -4.57 -7.68
CA GLU A 10 5.77 -5.53 -6.92
C GLU A 10 5.99 -5.04 -5.48
N SER A 11 6.28 -3.76 -5.29
CA SER A 11 6.47 -3.17 -3.96
C SER A 11 5.17 -3.15 -3.14
N ILE A 12 4.02 -2.92 -3.79
CA ILE A 12 2.70 -3.01 -3.15
C ILE A 12 2.44 -4.44 -2.69
N LEU A 13 2.71 -5.43 -3.54
CA LEU A 13 2.54 -6.85 -3.19
C LEU A 13 3.43 -7.24 -2.01
N GLU A 14 4.71 -6.85 -2.03
CA GLU A 14 5.64 -7.12 -0.92
C GLU A 14 5.16 -6.45 0.39
N ALA A 15 4.65 -5.22 0.33
CA ALA A 15 4.11 -4.54 1.50
C ALA A 15 2.87 -5.25 2.07
N ILE A 16 1.99 -5.75 1.20
CA ILE A 16 0.82 -6.56 1.60
C ILE A 16 1.28 -7.86 2.27
N ASP A 17 2.24 -8.56 1.70
CA ASP A 17 2.78 -9.80 2.28
C ASP A 17 3.36 -9.58 3.68
N ARG A 18 4.10 -8.48 3.87
CA ARG A 18 4.62 -8.09 5.19
C ARG A 18 3.50 -7.77 6.18
N ILE A 19 2.45 -7.06 5.76
CA ILE A 19 1.28 -6.80 6.62
C ILE A 19 0.64 -8.12 7.06
N MET A 20 0.46 -9.07 6.14
CA MET A 20 -0.08 -10.39 6.46
C MET A 20 0.81 -11.15 7.45
N GLU A 21 2.14 -11.05 7.31
CA GLU A 21 3.09 -11.66 8.24
C GLU A 21 2.99 -11.06 9.65
N TYR A 22 3.07 -9.72 9.77
CA TYR A 22 3.01 -9.02 11.08
C TYR A 22 1.67 -9.20 11.79
N THR A 23 0.60 -9.46 11.05
CA THR A 23 -0.75 -9.63 11.61
C THR A 23 -1.16 -11.10 11.78
N SER A 24 -0.40 -12.07 11.28
CA SER A 24 -0.77 -13.50 11.23
C SER A 24 -1.08 -14.15 12.59
N GLY A 25 -0.49 -13.65 13.68
CA GLY A 25 -0.70 -14.14 15.05
C GLY A 25 -1.62 -13.26 15.91
N ILE A 26 -2.11 -12.15 15.36
CA ILE A 26 -2.88 -11.14 16.09
C ILE A 26 -4.37 -11.52 16.03
N LYS A 27 -5.02 -11.61 17.21
CA LYS A 27 -6.40 -12.09 17.32
C LYS A 27 -7.43 -10.98 17.41
N SER A 28 -6.99 -9.76 17.75
CA SER A 28 -7.85 -8.59 17.89
C SER A 28 -7.08 -7.30 17.62
N ALA A 29 -7.81 -6.21 17.41
CA ALA A 29 -7.21 -4.88 17.25
C ALA A 29 -6.45 -4.42 18.51
N ASP A 30 -6.97 -4.76 19.70
CA ASP A 30 -6.30 -4.45 20.97
C ASP A 30 -4.97 -5.21 21.09
N ASP A 31 -4.91 -6.48 20.64
CA ASP A 31 -3.66 -7.24 20.60
C ASP A 31 -2.63 -6.59 19.67
N LEU A 32 -3.07 -6.09 18.51
CA LEU A 32 -2.18 -5.36 17.60
C LEU A 32 -1.66 -4.08 18.24
N ASN A 33 -2.56 -3.30 18.87
CA ASN A 33 -2.22 -2.02 19.47
C ASN A 33 -1.27 -2.17 20.67
N ASN A 34 -1.34 -3.30 21.37
CA ASN A 34 -0.42 -3.63 22.46
C ASN A 34 0.95 -4.11 21.95
N ASP A 35 1.03 -4.64 20.73
CA ASP A 35 2.29 -4.95 20.05
C ASP A 35 2.72 -3.79 19.15
N TYR A 36 3.26 -2.74 19.79
CA TYR A 36 3.66 -1.51 19.12
C TYR A 36 4.61 -1.74 17.93
N ARG A 37 5.45 -2.78 17.97
CA ARG A 37 6.37 -3.08 16.87
C ARG A 37 5.63 -3.57 15.64
N ASN A 38 4.74 -4.54 15.80
CA ASN A 38 3.95 -5.06 14.69
C ASN A 38 2.93 -4.02 14.21
N PHE A 39 2.38 -3.21 15.11
CA PHE A 39 1.55 -2.07 14.75
C PHE A 39 2.30 -1.06 13.86
N ASP A 40 3.44 -0.56 14.31
CA ASP A 40 4.24 0.42 13.57
C ASP A 40 4.72 -0.14 12.21
N ALA A 41 5.17 -1.40 12.20
CA ALA A 41 5.58 -2.07 10.97
C ALA A 41 4.41 -2.21 9.98
N THR A 42 3.22 -2.55 10.47
CA THR A 42 2.00 -2.64 9.66
C THR A 42 1.62 -1.26 9.09
N MET A 43 1.66 -0.21 9.92
CA MET A 43 1.36 1.16 9.48
C MET A 43 2.34 1.67 8.42
N MET A 44 3.63 1.38 8.59
CA MET A 44 4.64 1.76 7.61
C MET A 44 4.40 1.11 6.24
N ASN A 45 3.97 -0.15 6.21
CA ASN A 45 3.66 -0.82 4.94
C ASN A 45 2.41 -0.23 4.26
N PHE A 46 1.41 0.23 5.02
CA PHE A 46 0.30 1.00 4.44
C PHE A 46 0.75 2.32 3.81
N VAL A 47 1.69 3.03 4.44
CA VAL A 47 2.27 4.25 3.85
C VAL A 47 2.99 3.92 2.54
N VAL A 48 3.80 2.86 2.52
CA VAL A 48 4.49 2.39 1.30
C VAL A 48 3.49 2.09 0.19
N ILE A 49 2.39 1.40 0.48
CA ILE A 49 1.33 1.09 -0.50
C ILE A 49 0.78 2.39 -1.10
N GLY A 50 0.40 3.36 -0.26
CA GLY A 50 -0.12 4.66 -0.71
C GLY A 50 0.87 5.40 -1.61
N GLU A 51 2.14 5.48 -1.20
CA GLU A 51 3.18 6.11 -2.02
C GLU A 51 3.38 5.44 -3.38
N MET A 52 3.30 4.10 -3.44
CA MET A 52 3.46 3.38 -4.70
C MET A 52 2.26 3.59 -5.62
N ILE A 53 1.04 3.63 -5.07
CA ILE A 53 -0.18 3.97 -5.83
C ILE A 53 -0.05 5.36 -6.47
N ASP A 54 0.47 6.34 -5.73
CA ASP A 54 0.71 7.69 -6.24
C ASP A 54 1.77 7.72 -7.36
N LYS A 55 2.76 6.81 -7.30
CA LYS A 55 3.86 6.72 -8.28
C LYS A 55 3.50 5.98 -9.56
N ILE A 56 2.44 5.15 -9.57
CA ILE A 56 1.92 4.47 -10.78
C ILE A 56 1.48 5.52 -11.80
N SER A 57 1.86 5.32 -13.07
CA SER A 57 1.56 6.24 -14.16
C SER A 57 0.05 6.40 -14.42
N ASP A 58 -0.37 7.60 -14.82
CA ASP A 58 -1.75 7.85 -15.22
C ASP A 58 -2.19 7.03 -16.43
N GLU A 59 -1.26 6.69 -17.34
CA GLU A 59 -1.53 5.83 -18.48
C GLU A 59 -1.94 4.43 -18.01
N PHE A 60 -1.21 3.87 -17.03
CA PHE A 60 -1.55 2.58 -16.44
C PHE A 60 -2.90 2.65 -15.71
N LYS A 61 -3.12 3.69 -14.90
CA LYS A 61 -4.40 3.88 -14.18
C LYS A 61 -5.59 3.99 -15.14
N LYS A 62 -5.45 4.73 -16.25
CA LYS A 62 -6.48 4.87 -17.29
C LYS A 62 -6.76 3.56 -18.01
N LYS A 63 -5.71 2.77 -18.29
CA LYS A 63 -5.84 1.44 -18.92
C LYS A 63 -6.60 0.46 -18.03
N HIS A 64 -6.47 0.61 -16.72
CA HIS A 64 -7.14 -0.19 -15.69
C HIS A 64 -8.19 0.64 -14.93
N SER A 65 -9.10 1.27 -15.67
CA SER A 65 -10.10 2.19 -15.12
C SER A 65 -11.23 1.49 -14.34
N GLU A 66 -11.29 0.17 -14.39
CA GLU A 66 -12.13 -0.67 -13.53
C GLU A 66 -11.70 -0.65 -12.05
N ILE A 67 -10.45 -0.27 -11.78
CA ILE A 67 -9.91 -0.14 -10.44
C ILE A 67 -10.17 1.28 -9.96
N GLU A 68 -10.77 1.43 -8.76
CA GLU A 68 -10.87 2.72 -8.09
C GLU A 68 -9.50 3.12 -7.53
N TRP A 69 -8.66 3.67 -8.40
CA TRP A 69 -7.41 4.28 -7.97
C TRP A 69 -7.72 5.43 -7.02
N VAL A 70 -7.25 5.32 -5.78
CA VAL A 70 -7.36 6.40 -4.80
C VAL A 70 -6.80 7.66 -5.43
N LYS A 71 -7.66 8.64 -5.65
CA LYS A 71 -7.23 9.94 -6.19
C LYS A 71 -6.36 10.59 -5.12
N SER A 72 -5.07 10.75 -5.39
CA SER A 72 -4.29 11.78 -4.73
C SER A 72 -5.11 13.07 -4.85
N LYS A 73 -5.46 13.70 -3.71
CA LYS A 73 -6.22 14.96 -3.70
C LYS A 73 -5.67 15.85 -4.80
N ASP A 74 -6.53 16.21 -5.77
CA ASP A 74 -6.30 17.37 -6.61
C ASP A 74 -5.93 18.50 -5.66
N SER A 75 -4.65 18.85 -5.61
CA SER A 75 -4.15 20.00 -4.87
C SER A 75 -4.52 21.22 -5.73
N GLY A 76 -5.83 21.43 -5.88
CA GLY A 76 -6.45 22.60 -6.47
C GLY A 76 -6.66 23.67 -5.42
N ILE A 77 -5.61 23.94 -4.63
CA ILE A 77 -5.48 25.13 -3.79
C ILE A 77 -4.08 25.70 -4.05
#